data_AF-N9PKR7-F1
#
_entry.id   AF-N9PKR7-F1
#
_cell.length_a   1.000
_cell.length_b   1.000
_cell.length_c   1.000
_cell.angle_alpha   90.00
_cell.angle_beta   90.00
_cell.angle_gamma   90.00
#
_symmetry.space_group_name_H-M   'P 1'
#
loop_
_entity.id
_entity.type
_entity.pdbx_description
1 polymer ?
#
loop_
_entity_poly.entity_id
_entity_poly.type
_entity_poly.pdbx_seq_one_letter_code
_entity_poly.pdbx_strand_id
1 'polypeptide(L)'
;MKQFFLILGGLVSFSTSATDWVQISAGMDRSRMFVDFDYYKYNSKNKTTDLWYKIDLNDDDRYYIAVKSLTRYDCNNKTSAELMKVVYSPDGKVVKVLKESELGKTDYIIPGTYSDIVWGIACDTFGKGLDFKYSDNIEFYATINSKRAKYAYARQKMTKDPNEDIDPSLNDDNFETYSEFRKAEMKILGKMRDEFLKGKM
;
A
#
# COMPACT_ATOMS: atom_id res chain seq x y z
N MET A 1 12.61 34.06 -46.67
CA MET A 1 13.25 33.38 -45.52
C MET A 1 12.16 32.70 -44.71
N LYS A 2 12.15 31.36 -44.64
CA LYS A 2 11.13 30.58 -43.94
C LYS A 2 11.64 30.25 -42.54
N GLN A 3 10.95 30.71 -41.50
CA GLN A 3 11.29 30.43 -40.11
C GLN A 3 10.77 29.03 -39.73
N PHE A 4 11.69 28.13 -39.39
CA PHE A 4 11.37 26.85 -38.76
C PHE A 4 11.17 27.08 -37.26
N PHE A 5 9.92 27.01 -36.79
CA PHE A 5 9.62 26.91 -35.36
C PHE A 5 9.87 25.46 -34.93
N LEU A 6 10.99 25.25 -34.24
CA LEU A 6 11.35 24.00 -33.59
C LEU A 6 10.55 23.91 -32.28
N ILE A 7 9.42 23.21 -32.33
CA ILE A 7 8.65 22.87 -31.14
C ILE A 7 9.45 21.78 -30.41
N LEU A 8 10.25 22.18 -29.41
CA LEU A 8 10.72 21.28 -28.36
C LEU A 8 9.48 20.80 -27.60
N GLY A 9 8.88 19.72 -28.06
CA GLY A 9 7.92 18.94 -27.31
C GLY A 9 8.64 18.36 -26.10
N GLY A 10 8.50 19.01 -24.96
CA GLY A 10 8.93 18.50 -23.68
C GLY A 10 8.32 17.11 -23.46
N LEU A 11 9.18 16.10 -23.44
CA LEU A 11 8.89 14.80 -22.86
C LEU A 11 8.62 15.04 -21.36
N VAL A 12 7.38 15.37 -21.02
CA VAL A 12 6.90 15.24 -19.64
C VAL A 12 6.91 13.75 -19.39
N SER A 13 8.02 13.26 -18.84
CA SER A 13 8.14 11.92 -18.31
C SER A 13 7.12 11.86 -17.18
N PHE A 14 5.94 11.31 -17.44
CA PHE A 14 5.00 10.98 -16.39
C PHE A 14 5.71 9.97 -15.49
N SER A 15 6.20 10.44 -14.35
CA SER A 15 6.70 9.59 -13.29
C SER A 15 5.60 8.59 -12.99
N THR A 16 5.81 7.35 -13.43
CA THR A 16 4.92 6.25 -13.07
C THR A 16 5.19 6.01 -11.59
N SER A 17 4.42 6.64 -10.72
CA SER A 17 4.42 6.30 -9.30
C SER A 17 3.94 4.86 -9.22
N ALA A 18 4.89 3.93 -9.13
CA ALA A 18 4.59 2.53 -8.87
C ALA A 18 3.91 2.48 -7.51
N THR A 19 2.62 2.11 -7.51
CA THR A 19 1.90 1.89 -6.25
C THR A 19 2.59 0.79 -5.47
N ASP A 20 2.94 1.07 -4.22
CA ASP A 20 3.67 0.13 -3.39
C ASP A 20 2.70 -0.78 -2.62
N TRP A 21 2.44 -1.94 -3.20
CA TRP A 21 1.56 -2.97 -2.62
C TRP A 21 2.31 -3.81 -1.57
N VAL A 22 1.73 -3.95 -0.38
CA VAL A 22 2.23 -4.80 0.71
C VAL A 22 1.36 -6.04 0.79
N GLN A 23 1.95 -7.24 0.72
CA GLN A 23 1.21 -8.48 0.92
C GLN A 23 0.84 -8.64 2.40
N ILE A 24 -0.43 -8.92 2.66
CA ILE A 24 -0.98 -9.02 4.03
C ILE A 24 -1.55 -10.40 4.34
N SER A 25 -1.76 -11.24 3.31
CA SER A 25 -2.20 -12.61 3.52
C SER A 25 -1.90 -13.49 2.30
N ALA A 26 -1.88 -14.81 2.53
CA ALA A 26 -1.82 -15.84 1.50
C ALA A 26 -2.83 -16.94 1.86
N GLY A 27 -3.70 -17.28 0.91
CA GLY A 27 -4.69 -18.34 1.06
C GLY A 27 -4.17 -19.72 0.72
N MET A 28 -4.87 -20.75 1.22
CA MET A 28 -4.59 -22.15 0.87
C MET A 28 -4.82 -22.43 -0.63
N ASP A 29 -5.70 -21.67 -1.26
CA ASP A 29 -5.97 -21.66 -2.71
C ASP A 29 -4.88 -20.93 -3.51
N ARG A 30 -3.72 -20.69 -2.90
CA ARG A 30 -2.62 -19.89 -3.43
C ARG A 30 -2.99 -18.44 -3.72
N SER A 31 -4.17 -17.94 -3.32
CA SER A 31 -4.50 -16.53 -3.45
C SER A 31 -3.58 -15.66 -2.59
N ARG A 32 -3.32 -14.43 -3.02
CA ARG A 32 -2.51 -13.47 -2.24
C ARG A 32 -3.24 -12.15 -2.16
N MET A 33 -3.35 -11.61 -0.95
CA MET A 33 -3.98 -10.32 -0.73
C MET A 33 -2.92 -9.27 -0.42
N PHE A 34 -3.09 -8.10 -1.01
CA PHE A 34 -2.21 -6.96 -0.80
C PHE A 34 -3.02 -5.71 -0.50
N VAL A 35 -2.40 -4.79 0.22
CA VAL A 35 -2.91 -3.45 0.51
C VAL A 35 -2.01 -2.42 -0.13
N ASP A 36 -2.59 -1.38 -0.71
CA ASP A 36 -1.88 -0.20 -1.18
C ASP A 36 -1.44 0.61 0.04
N PHE A 37 -0.14 0.71 0.28
CA PHE A 37 0.32 1.47 1.45
C PHE A 37 0.19 2.97 1.24
N ASP A 38 0.38 3.47 0.02
CA ASP A 38 0.41 4.91 -0.25
C ASP A 38 -0.99 5.51 -0.12
N TYR A 39 -2.04 4.70 -0.28
CA TYR A 39 -3.41 5.13 -0.19
C TYR A 39 -4.03 4.90 1.19
N TYR A 40 -3.85 5.85 2.11
CA TYR A 40 -4.57 5.89 3.38
C TYR A 40 -5.38 7.19 3.51
N LYS A 41 -6.71 7.09 3.41
CA LYS A 41 -7.59 8.26 3.55
C LYS A 41 -8.50 8.12 4.76
N TYR A 42 -8.10 8.72 5.87
CA TYR A 42 -8.88 8.75 7.10
C TYR A 42 -9.81 9.96 7.18
N ASN A 43 -11.03 9.73 7.62
CA ASN A 43 -12.00 10.77 7.96
C ASN A 43 -12.30 10.75 9.46
N SER A 44 -11.85 11.80 10.15
CA SER A 44 -11.93 11.91 11.61
C SER A 44 -13.34 12.13 12.14
N LYS A 45 -14.25 12.65 11.30
CA LYS A 45 -15.64 12.99 11.67
C LYS A 45 -16.51 11.75 11.83
N ASN A 46 -16.40 10.83 10.88
CA ASN A 46 -17.18 9.59 10.84
C ASN A 46 -16.35 8.36 11.26
N LYS A 47 -15.05 8.53 11.58
CA LYS A 47 -14.13 7.46 11.96
C LYS A 47 -14.02 6.36 10.89
N THR A 48 -13.98 6.77 9.62
CA THR A 48 -13.82 5.84 8.50
C THR A 48 -12.44 5.96 7.86
N THR A 49 -11.94 4.85 7.34
CA THR A 49 -10.72 4.79 6.53
C THR A 49 -11.05 4.23 5.15
N ASP A 50 -10.65 4.92 4.09
CA ASP A 50 -10.69 4.36 2.73
C ASP A 50 -9.31 3.78 2.39
N LEU A 51 -9.29 2.57 1.86
CA LEU A 51 -8.08 1.80 1.56
C LEU A 51 -8.25 0.99 0.28
N TRP A 52 -7.20 0.93 -0.53
CA TRP A 52 -7.13 0.00 -1.65
C TRP A 52 -6.56 -1.34 -1.21
N TYR A 53 -7.19 -2.42 -1.64
CA TYR A 53 -6.59 -3.75 -1.62
C TYR A 53 -6.68 -4.39 -3.00
N LYS A 54 -5.82 -5.39 -3.23
CA LYS A 54 -5.89 -6.25 -4.40
C LYS A 54 -5.78 -7.72 -4.02
N ILE A 55 -6.33 -8.57 -4.87
CA ILE A 55 -6.21 -10.02 -4.76
C ILE A 55 -5.53 -10.51 -6.04
N ASP A 56 -4.41 -11.18 -5.86
CA ASP A 56 -3.78 -11.96 -6.91
C ASP A 56 -4.25 -13.42 -6.81
N LEU A 57 -4.59 -14.02 -7.94
CA LEU A 57 -4.88 -15.44 -8.06
C LEU A 57 -3.78 -16.15 -8.85
N ASN A 58 -3.67 -17.46 -8.66
CA ASN A 58 -2.73 -18.32 -9.37
C ASN A 58 -3.47 -19.05 -10.50
N ASP A 59 -2.92 -18.99 -11.71
CA ASP A 59 -3.39 -19.71 -12.90
C ASP A 59 -2.16 -20.27 -13.63
N ASP A 60 -2.08 -21.60 -13.75
CA ASP A 60 -0.93 -22.33 -14.30
C ASP A 60 0.44 -21.82 -13.80
N ASP A 61 0.62 -21.80 -12.47
CA ASP A 61 1.82 -21.33 -11.76
C ASP A 61 2.20 -19.86 -12.01
N ARG A 62 1.32 -19.07 -12.63
CA ARG A 62 1.50 -17.62 -12.78
C ARG A 62 0.49 -16.87 -11.93
N TYR A 63 0.97 -15.80 -11.30
CA TYR A 63 0.12 -14.90 -10.56
C TYR A 63 -0.37 -13.77 -11.45
N TYR A 64 -1.67 -13.47 -11.36
CA TYR A 64 -2.27 -12.30 -11.98
C TYR A 64 -3.15 -11.56 -10.98
N ILE A 65 -3.27 -10.25 -11.15
CA ILE A 65 -4.20 -9.44 -10.37
C ILE A 65 -5.60 -9.81 -10.82
N ALA A 66 -6.43 -10.40 -9.96
CA ALA A 66 -7.81 -10.74 -10.29
C ALA A 66 -8.76 -9.58 -9.94
N VAL A 67 -8.49 -8.91 -8.82
CA VAL A 67 -9.35 -7.83 -8.30
C VAL A 67 -8.51 -6.71 -7.70
N LYS A 68 -8.92 -5.46 -7.93
CA LYS A 68 -8.59 -4.31 -7.08
C LYS A 68 -9.88 -3.73 -6.53
N SER A 69 -9.91 -3.38 -5.25
CA SER A 69 -11.09 -2.79 -4.62
C SER A 69 -10.70 -1.64 -3.70
N LEU A 70 -11.40 -0.52 -3.85
CA LEU A 70 -11.36 0.61 -2.92
C LEU A 70 -12.49 0.41 -1.93
N THR A 71 -12.16 0.24 -0.66
CA THR A 71 -13.14 -0.07 0.38
C THR A 71 -13.06 0.96 1.49
N ARG A 72 -14.22 1.44 1.93
CA ARG A 72 -14.37 2.24 3.14
C ARG A 72 -14.64 1.33 4.31
N TYR A 73 -13.81 1.44 5.34
CA TYR A 73 -13.94 0.73 6.60
C TYR A 73 -14.49 1.68 7.66
N ASP A 74 -15.57 1.29 8.34
CA ASP A 74 -16.04 1.93 9.54
C ASP A 74 -15.34 1.31 10.74
N CYS A 75 -14.46 2.09 11.36
CA CYS A 75 -13.61 1.62 12.44
C CYS A 75 -14.33 1.56 13.81
N ASN A 76 -15.53 2.15 13.93
CA ASN A 76 -16.34 2.05 15.15
C ASN A 76 -17.29 0.85 15.09
N ASN A 77 -17.93 0.67 13.93
CA ASN A 77 -19.00 -0.33 13.78
C ASN A 77 -18.49 -1.67 13.23
N LYS A 78 -17.20 -1.75 12.86
CA LYS A 78 -16.57 -2.94 12.28
C LYS A 78 -17.33 -3.42 11.04
N THR A 79 -17.57 -2.48 10.13
CA THR A 79 -18.25 -2.71 8.85
C THR A 79 -17.42 -2.17 7.69
N SER A 80 -17.74 -2.59 6.47
CA SER A 80 -17.08 -2.13 5.25
C SER A 80 -18.07 -1.89 4.13
N ALA A 81 -17.76 -0.94 3.24
CA ALA A 81 -18.48 -0.69 2.00
C ALA A 81 -17.50 -0.57 0.82
N GLU A 82 -17.69 -1.36 -0.23
CA GLU A 82 -16.90 -1.25 -1.46
C GLU A 82 -17.32 0.01 -2.23
N LEU A 83 -16.40 0.94 -2.45
CA LEU A 83 -16.62 2.19 -3.20
C LEU A 83 -16.35 2.00 -4.70
N MET A 84 -15.40 1.11 -5.03
CA MET A 84 -15.03 0.80 -6.40
C MET A 84 -14.41 -0.58 -6.46
N LYS A 85 -14.70 -1.33 -7.53
CA LYS A 85 -14.10 -2.64 -7.78
C LYS A 85 -13.74 -2.80 -9.24
N VAL A 86 -12.51 -3.25 -9.49
CA VAL A 86 -12.01 -3.54 -10.84
C VAL A 86 -11.68 -5.02 -10.88
N VAL A 87 -12.28 -5.72 -11.84
CA VAL A 87 -12.06 -7.15 -12.09
C VAL A 87 -11.25 -7.31 -13.36
N TYR A 88 -10.25 -8.17 -13.30
CA TYR A 88 -9.32 -8.42 -14.39
C TYR A 88 -9.36 -9.89 -14.82
N SER A 89 -9.06 -10.14 -16.09
CA SER A 89 -8.81 -11.48 -16.62
C SER A 89 -7.35 -11.91 -16.36
N PRO A 90 -7.04 -13.22 -16.52
CA PRO A 90 -5.68 -13.74 -16.36
C PRO A 90 -4.61 -13.05 -17.24
N ASP A 91 -5.00 -12.53 -18.41
CA ASP A 91 -4.13 -11.76 -19.31
C ASP A 91 -3.96 -10.28 -18.92
N GLY A 92 -4.51 -9.87 -17.77
CA GLY A 92 -4.40 -8.53 -17.22
C GLY A 92 -5.36 -7.49 -17.80
N LYS A 93 -6.30 -7.88 -18.66
CA LYS A 93 -7.32 -6.96 -19.18
C LYS A 93 -8.39 -6.69 -18.14
N VAL A 94 -8.91 -5.46 -18.14
CA VAL A 94 -10.07 -5.10 -17.32
C VAL A 94 -11.31 -5.76 -17.91
N VAL A 95 -11.92 -6.67 -17.15
CA VAL A 95 -13.17 -7.35 -17.50
C VAL A 95 -14.37 -6.53 -17.05
N LYS A 96 -14.29 -5.93 -15.86
CA LYS A 96 -15.40 -5.18 -15.27
C LYS A 96 -14.90 -4.08 -14.34
N VAL A 97 -15.57 -2.93 -14.37
CA VAL A 97 -15.43 -1.88 -13.36
C VAL A 97 -16.82 -1.67 -12.74
N LEU A 98 -16.90 -1.75 -11.42
CA LEU A 98 -18.11 -1.51 -10.65
C LEU A 98 -17.89 -0.28 -9.77
N LYS A 99 -18.86 0.62 -9.78
CA LYS A 99 -18.89 1.80 -8.90
C LYS A 99 -19.75 1.53 -7.67
N GLU A 100 -19.62 2.37 -6.65
CA GLU A 100 -20.40 2.30 -5.40
C GLU A 100 -21.90 2.08 -5.62
N SER A 101 -22.51 2.73 -6.62
CA SER A 101 -23.94 2.58 -6.93
C SER A 101 -24.35 1.18 -7.42
N GLU A 102 -23.40 0.39 -7.90
CA GLU A 102 -23.59 -0.98 -8.41
C GLU A 102 -23.11 -2.04 -7.41
N LEU A 103 -22.39 -1.60 -6.37
CA LEU A 103 -21.87 -2.43 -5.31
C LEU A 103 -22.91 -2.51 -4.19
N GLY A 104 -22.95 -3.65 -3.50
CA GLY A 104 -23.94 -3.92 -2.46
C GLY A 104 -23.89 -2.91 -1.30
N LYS A 105 -24.80 -3.07 -0.35
CA LYS A 105 -24.80 -2.25 0.87
C LYS A 105 -23.59 -2.59 1.75
N THR A 106 -23.37 -1.74 2.75
CA THR A 106 -22.40 -1.98 3.84
C THR A 106 -22.56 -3.39 4.43
N ASP A 107 -21.43 -4.10 4.52
CA ASP A 107 -21.34 -5.45 5.06
C ASP A 107 -20.63 -5.46 6.42
N TYR A 108 -21.01 -6.40 7.29
CA TYR A 108 -20.32 -6.65 8.55
C TYR A 108 -19.01 -7.40 8.32
N ILE A 109 -17.98 -7.04 9.08
CA ILE A 109 -16.68 -7.69 8.99
C ILE A 109 -16.64 -8.85 9.98
N ILE A 110 -16.60 -10.06 9.42
CA ILE A 110 -16.61 -11.31 10.18
C ILE A 110 -15.20 -11.59 10.71
N PRO A 111 -15.02 -11.80 12.04
CA PRO A 111 -13.72 -12.11 12.62
C PRO A 111 -13.01 -13.29 11.96
N GLY A 112 -11.68 -13.20 11.83
CA GLY A 112 -10.85 -14.26 11.23
C GLY A 112 -10.94 -14.38 9.70
N THR A 113 -11.66 -13.48 9.04
CA THR A 113 -11.67 -13.39 7.57
C THR A 113 -10.60 -12.43 7.06
N TYR A 114 -10.33 -12.44 5.75
CA TYR A 114 -9.43 -11.44 5.15
C TYR A 114 -9.90 -10.00 5.37
N SER A 115 -11.22 -9.77 5.34
CA SER A 115 -11.79 -8.45 5.63
C SER A 115 -11.48 -7.98 7.05
N ASP A 116 -11.38 -8.90 8.02
CA ASP A 116 -10.97 -8.60 9.40
C ASP A 116 -9.51 -8.15 9.48
N ILE A 117 -8.62 -8.83 8.73
CA ILE A 117 -7.21 -8.46 8.64
C ILE A 117 -7.05 -7.06 8.04
N VAL A 118 -7.70 -6.80 6.89
CA VAL A 118 -7.62 -5.48 6.23
C VAL A 118 -8.21 -4.39 7.12
N TRP A 119 -9.31 -4.69 7.82
CA TRP A 119 -9.90 -3.76 8.77
C TRP A 119 -8.95 -3.44 9.92
N GLY A 120 -8.29 -4.45 10.51
CA GLY A 120 -7.28 -4.24 11.54
C GLY A 120 -6.16 -3.33 11.06
N ILE A 121 -5.67 -3.54 9.83
CA ILE A 121 -4.67 -2.67 9.20
C ILE A 121 -5.18 -1.22 9.05
N ALA A 122 -6.44 -1.04 8.65
CA ALA A 122 -7.05 0.27 8.42
C ALA A 122 -7.43 1.02 9.72
N CYS A 123 -7.74 0.28 10.79
CA CYS A 123 -8.47 0.81 11.96
C CYS A 123 -7.75 0.65 13.31
N ASP A 124 -6.79 -0.28 13.47
CA ASP A 124 -6.10 -0.47 14.76
C ASP A 124 -5.30 0.78 15.18
N THR A 125 -4.90 1.62 14.22
CA THR A 125 -4.30 2.93 14.47
C THR A 125 -5.09 4.07 13.81
N PHE A 126 -6.26 4.38 14.38
CA PHE A 126 -7.13 5.50 13.98
C PHE A 126 -6.39 6.80 13.67
N GLY A 127 -6.54 7.29 12.43
CA GLY A 127 -5.98 8.57 11.97
C GLY A 127 -4.47 8.66 12.04
N LYS A 128 -3.82 7.52 12.11
CA LYS A 128 -2.42 7.37 12.48
C LYS A 128 -1.66 6.58 11.41
N GLY A 129 -2.28 6.25 10.29
CA GLY A 129 -1.72 5.40 9.24
C GLY A 129 -2.19 3.95 9.36
N LEU A 130 -1.62 3.12 8.49
CA LEU A 130 -1.85 1.68 8.37
C LEU A 130 -0.99 0.90 9.38
N ASP A 131 -1.55 -0.15 9.98
CA ASP A 131 -0.88 -0.98 10.96
C ASP A 131 -0.74 -2.45 10.49
N PHE A 132 0.45 -2.82 10.03
CA PHE A 132 0.70 -4.14 9.44
C PHE A 132 1.12 -5.21 10.45
N LYS A 133 0.69 -5.14 11.72
CA LYS A 133 0.97 -6.15 12.77
C LYS A 133 0.69 -7.60 12.33
N TYR A 134 -0.27 -7.80 11.43
CA TYR A 134 -0.67 -9.13 10.96
C TYR A 134 0.24 -9.69 9.84
N SER A 135 1.19 -8.90 9.33
CA SER A 135 2.09 -9.31 8.24
C SER A 135 3.16 -10.34 8.65
N ASP A 136 3.43 -10.46 9.96
CA ASP A 136 4.45 -11.37 10.49
C ASP A 136 4.06 -12.87 10.38
N ASN A 137 2.80 -13.18 10.03
CA ASN A 137 2.31 -14.55 9.82
C ASN A 137 2.46 -15.07 8.38
N ILE A 138 3.07 -14.31 7.46
CA ILE A 138 3.22 -14.73 6.05
C ILE A 138 4.56 -15.46 5.86
N GLU A 139 4.56 -16.78 6.09
CA GLU A 139 5.77 -17.61 6.26
C GLU A 139 6.73 -17.76 5.06
N PHE A 140 6.50 -17.18 3.87
CA PHE A 140 7.37 -17.42 2.71
C PHE A 140 7.96 -16.17 2.03
N TYR A 141 7.37 -14.99 2.23
CA TYR A 141 7.87 -13.70 1.74
C TYR A 141 8.14 -12.69 2.88
N ALA A 142 8.18 -13.21 4.11
CA ALA A 142 8.18 -12.46 5.37
C ALA A 142 9.22 -11.34 5.39
N THR A 143 10.41 -11.50 4.82
CA THR A 143 11.46 -10.48 4.93
C THR A 143 11.20 -9.24 4.08
N ILE A 144 10.81 -9.34 2.82
CA ILE A 144 10.65 -8.15 1.94
C ILE A 144 9.33 -7.45 2.22
N ASN A 145 8.24 -8.20 2.44
CA ASN A 145 6.94 -7.60 2.72
C ASN A 145 6.86 -7.03 4.14
N SER A 146 7.45 -7.67 5.16
CA SER A 146 7.60 -7.07 6.50
C SER A 146 8.50 -5.82 6.45
N LYS A 147 9.54 -5.80 5.61
CA LYS A 147 10.37 -4.60 5.39
C LYS A 147 9.60 -3.46 4.73
N ARG A 148 8.87 -3.73 3.64
CA ARG A 148 8.01 -2.73 2.97
C ARG A 148 6.92 -2.22 3.90
N ALA A 149 6.31 -3.09 4.69
CA ALA A 149 5.34 -2.74 5.72
C ALA A 149 5.95 -1.83 6.82
N LYS A 150 7.15 -2.16 7.33
CA LYS A 150 7.87 -1.36 8.31
C LYS A 150 8.30 0.00 7.76
N TYR A 151 8.73 0.04 6.50
CA TYR A 151 9.11 1.27 5.81
C TYR A 151 7.89 2.17 5.54
N ALA A 152 6.80 1.59 5.05
CA ALA A 152 5.52 2.29 4.87
C ALA A 152 4.99 2.88 6.18
N TYR A 153 5.04 2.10 7.26
CA TYR A 153 4.69 2.56 8.61
C TYR A 153 5.56 3.74 9.05
N ALA A 154 6.87 3.67 8.80
CA ALA A 154 7.78 4.76 9.12
C ALA A 154 7.45 6.03 8.32
N ARG A 155 7.21 5.94 7.00
CA ARG A 155 6.83 7.08 6.14
C ARG A 155 5.57 7.78 6.65
N GLN A 156 4.50 7.04 6.90
CA GLN A 156 3.21 7.60 7.32
C GLN A 156 3.25 8.23 8.72
N LYS A 157 4.14 7.78 9.59
CA LYS A 157 4.27 8.29 10.97
C LYS A 157 5.21 9.48 11.11
N MET A 158 6.14 9.62 10.17
CA MET A 158 7.29 10.51 10.33
C MET A 158 7.23 11.76 9.46
N THR A 159 6.39 11.84 8.43
CA THR A 159 6.24 13.07 7.65
C THR A 159 4.95 13.82 8.00
N LYS A 160 5.09 15.13 8.28
CA LYS A 160 3.95 16.07 8.32
C LYS A 160 3.46 16.42 6.90
N ASP A 161 4.27 16.12 5.89
CA ASP A 161 3.96 16.27 4.47
C ASP A 161 4.22 14.93 3.74
N PRO A 162 3.19 14.26 3.21
CA PRO A 162 3.35 13.01 2.45
C PRO A 162 4.14 13.17 1.15
N ASN A 163 4.53 14.39 0.74
CA ASN A 163 5.29 14.69 -0.48
C ASN A 163 6.76 15.05 -0.25
N GLU A 164 7.29 14.94 0.97
CA GLU A 164 8.72 15.21 1.21
C GLU A 164 9.57 14.06 0.64
N ASP A 165 10.38 14.36 -0.37
CA ASP A 165 11.24 13.39 -1.07
C ASP A 165 12.27 12.77 -0.10
N ILE A 166 12.36 11.44 -0.14
CA ILE A 166 13.29 10.69 0.69
C ILE A 166 14.69 10.80 0.08
N ASP A 167 15.70 10.86 0.96
CA ASP A 167 17.13 10.83 0.62
C ASP A 167 17.42 9.75 -0.45
N PRO A 168 17.87 10.15 -1.67
CA PRO A 168 18.15 9.25 -2.78
C PRO A 168 19.19 8.16 -2.48
N SER A 169 19.95 8.30 -1.39
CA SER A 169 20.96 7.33 -0.96
C SER A 169 20.39 5.99 -0.49
N LEU A 170 19.07 5.86 -0.35
CA LEU A 170 18.38 4.62 0.02
C LEU A 170 17.91 3.78 -1.18
N ASN A 171 18.25 4.14 -2.42
CA ASN A 171 17.99 3.28 -3.57
C ASN A 171 18.79 1.97 -3.47
N ASP A 172 18.13 0.81 -3.63
CA ASP A 172 18.73 -0.53 -3.46
C ASP A 172 19.88 -0.76 -4.47
N ASP A 173 19.82 -0.07 -5.61
CA ASP A 173 20.87 -0.07 -6.66
C ASP A 173 22.21 0.50 -6.18
N ASN A 174 22.26 1.19 -5.04
CA ASN A 174 23.47 1.84 -4.51
C ASN A 174 24.29 0.94 -3.57
N PHE A 175 23.89 -0.31 -3.34
CA PHE A 175 24.55 -1.20 -2.38
C PHE A 175 25.01 -2.49 -3.05
N GLU A 176 26.32 -2.77 -2.98
CA GLU A 176 26.91 -3.99 -3.55
C GLU A 176 26.49 -5.24 -2.77
N THR A 177 26.18 -5.08 -1.48
CA THR A 177 25.75 -6.18 -0.62
C THR A 177 24.60 -5.81 0.30
N TYR A 178 23.78 -6.81 0.62
CA TYR A 178 22.70 -6.71 1.60
C TYR A 178 23.18 -6.25 2.99
N SER A 179 24.41 -6.57 3.37
CA SER A 179 25.00 -6.14 4.65
C SER A 179 25.20 -4.63 4.71
N GLU A 180 25.58 -4.02 3.59
CA GLU A 180 25.83 -2.58 3.47
C GLU A 180 24.53 -1.79 3.49
N PHE A 181 23.53 -2.26 2.74
CA PHE A 181 22.17 -1.72 2.81
C PHE A 181 21.64 -1.74 4.26
N ARG A 182 21.77 -2.87 4.97
CA ARG A 182 21.33 -3.01 6.36
C ARG A 182 22.05 -2.08 7.32
N LYS A 183 23.34 -1.84 7.11
CA LYS A 183 24.10 -0.86 7.92
C LYS A 183 23.63 0.56 7.65
N ALA A 184 23.34 0.92 6.40
CA ALA A 184 22.82 2.23 6.03
C ALA A 184 21.40 2.46 6.58
N GLU A 185 20.50 1.49 6.41
CA GLU A 185 19.12 1.49 6.95
C GLU A 185 19.14 1.69 8.48
N MET A 186 19.91 0.88 9.22
CA MET A 186 19.99 0.98 10.68
C MET A 186 20.62 2.29 11.17
N LYS A 187 21.55 2.86 10.40
CA LYS A 187 22.15 4.16 10.70
C LYS A 187 21.15 5.29 10.54
N ILE A 188 20.32 5.24 9.51
CA ILE A 188 19.27 6.23 9.25
C ILE A 188 18.16 6.09 10.29
N LEU A 189 17.63 4.89 10.51
CA LEU A 189 16.64 4.62 11.56
C LEU A 189 17.14 5.02 12.96
N GLY A 190 18.43 4.80 13.24
CA GLY A 190 19.07 5.25 14.49
C GLY A 190 19.09 6.77 14.65
N LYS A 191 19.53 7.50 13.61
CA LYS A 191 19.51 8.98 13.60
C LYS A 191 18.08 9.53 13.78
N MET A 192 17.13 8.97 13.05
CA MET A 192 15.72 9.40 13.09
C MET A 192 15.09 9.16 14.46
N ARG A 193 15.35 8.00 15.08
CA ARG A 193 14.94 7.72 16.47
C ARG A 193 15.51 8.75 17.44
N ASP A 194 16.78 9.10 17.29
CA ASP A 194 17.45 10.04 18.18
C ASP A 194 16.93 11.47 18.00
N GLU A 195 16.50 11.88 16.80
CA GLU A 195 15.87 13.17 16.54
C GLU A 195 14.45 13.26 17.09
N PHE A 196 13.67 12.18 16.97
CA PHE A 196 12.34 12.06 17.55
C PHE A 196 12.38 12.18 19.08
N LEU A 197 13.29 11.43 19.73
CA LEU A 197 13.46 11.47 21.18
C LEU A 197 13.94 12.85 21.70
N LYS A 198 14.53 13.67 20.83
CA LYS A 198 14.96 15.03 21.14
C LYS A 198 13.89 16.10 20.84
N GLY A 199 12.71 15.69 20.36
CA GLY A 199 11.63 16.61 19.99
C GLY A 199 11.99 17.54 18.83
N LYS A 200 12.90 17.11 17.94
CA LYS A 200 13.39 17.91 16.81
C LYS A 200 12.64 17.66 15.50
N MET A 201 11.62 16.80 15.50
CA MET A 201 10.74 16.46 14.37
C MET A 201 9.27 16.59 14.77
#